data_AF-A0A117SQ98-F1
#
_entry.id   AF-A0A117SQ98-F1
#
_cell.length_a   1.000
_cell.length_b   1.000
_cell.length_c   1.000
_cell.angle_alpha   90.00
_cell.angle_beta   90.00
_cell.angle_gamma   90.00
#
_symmetry.space_group_name_H-M   'P 1'
#
loop_
_entity.id
_entity.type
_entity.pdbx_description
1 polymer ?
#
loop_
_entity_poly.entity_id
_entity_poly.type
_entity_poly.pdbx_seq_one_letter_code
_entity_poly.pdbx_strand_id
1 'polypeptide(L)'
;MSTDYIVFRSVGEFTRFVESMVKGLTEAESVIKGAVSRGDFINAIDVESMVNVALDPRDLLNIIREAKDSYQRILRSIPGELKDAELVVVLEIMGNKPVKAYIIPLSLRQAAETGSSRPASVS
;
A
#
# COMPACT_ATOMS: atom_id res chain seq x y z
N MET A 1 -2.73 -1.21 -17.15
CA MET A 1 -2.48 -1.65 -15.77
C MET A 1 -3.74 -1.40 -14.98
N SER A 2 -4.22 -2.40 -14.25
CA SER A 2 -5.30 -2.21 -13.28
C SER A 2 -4.74 -1.47 -12.06
N THR A 3 -5.58 -0.61 -11.48
CA THR A 3 -5.32 0.03 -10.19
C THR A 3 -6.32 -0.54 -9.21
N ASP A 4 -5.81 -1.06 -8.10
CA ASP A 4 -6.59 -1.64 -7.02
C ASP A 4 -6.48 -0.77 -5.77
N TYR A 5 -7.50 -0.82 -4.92
CA TYR A 5 -7.57 -0.04 -3.69
C TYR A 5 -7.85 -0.95 -2.49
N ILE A 6 -7.07 -0.79 -1.42
CA ILE A 6 -7.33 -1.42 -0.12
C ILE A 6 -7.71 -0.33 0.88
N VAL A 7 -8.83 -0.53 1.58
CA VAL A 7 -9.35 0.43 2.56
C VAL A 7 -9.16 -0.10 3.97
N PHE A 8 -8.56 0.73 4.83
CA PHE A 8 -8.31 0.45 6.24
C PHE A 8 -9.11 1.42 7.11
N ARG A 9 -9.64 0.92 8.24
CA ARG A 9 -10.51 1.72 9.13
C ARG A 9 -9.74 2.65 10.06
N SER A 10 -8.42 2.51 10.11
CA SER A 10 -7.54 3.33 10.95
C SER A 10 -6.10 3.33 10.42
N VAL A 11 -5.33 4.35 10.79
CA VAL A 11 -3.88 4.41 10.53
C VAL A 11 -3.14 3.27 11.23
N GLY A 12 -3.61 2.83 12.40
CA GLY A 12 -3.03 1.69 13.12
C GLY A 12 -3.21 0.35 12.38
N GLU A 13 -4.38 0.11 11.80
CA GLU A 13 -4.64 -1.07 10.97
C GLU A 13 -3.76 -1.07 9.71
N PHE A 14 -3.70 0.07 9.02
CA PHE A 14 -2.80 0.27 7.88
C PHE A 14 -1.34 0.01 8.24
N THR A 15 -0.86 0.57 9.37
CA THR A 15 0.53 0.42 9.82
C THR A 15 0.88 -1.06 10.05
N ARG A 16 0.03 -1.79 10.77
CA ARG A 16 0.23 -3.23 11.01
C ARG A 16 0.24 -4.04 9.72
N PHE A 17 -0.64 -3.70 8.78
CA PHE A 17 -0.66 -4.31 7.45
C PHE A 17 0.68 -4.10 6.73
N VAL A 18 1.16 -2.84 6.66
CA VAL A 18 2.43 -2.52 5.98
C VAL A 18 3.61 -3.20 6.66
N GLU A 19 3.69 -3.19 7.99
CA GLU A 19 4.75 -3.88 8.74
C GLU A 19 4.74 -5.39 8.45
N SER A 20 3.57 -6.01 8.41
CA SER A 20 3.41 -7.42 8.05
C SER A 20 3.87 -7.70 6.61
N MET A 21 3.51 -6.85 5.65
CA MET A 21 3.96 -6.97 4.26
C MET A 21 5.48 -6.83 4.14
N VAL A 22 6.07 -5.85 4.82
CA VAL A 22 7.53 -5.65 4.84
C VAL A 22 8.25 -6.85 5.44
N LYS A 23 7.70 -7.44 6.52
CA LYS A 23 8.23 -8.66 7.12
C LYS A 23 8.20 -9.83 6.12
N GLY A 24 7.04 -10.11 5.52
CA GLY A 24 6.90 -11.19 4.54
C GLY A 24 7.82 -11.03 3.33
N LEU A 25 7.96 -9.79 2.81
CA LEU A 25 8.88 -9.48 1.71
C LEU A 25 10.35 -9.65 2.12
N THR A 26 10.71 -9.37 3.38
CA THR A 26 12.06 -9.59 3.89
C THR A 26 12.40 -11.07 3.98
N GLU A 27 11.46 -11.89 4.41
CA GLU A 27 11.60 -13.35 4.44
C GLU A 27 11.73 -13.90 3.00
N ALA A 28 10.87 -13.47 2.07
CA ALA A 28 10.96 -13.85 0.66
C ALA A 28 12.30 -13.42 0.03
N GLU A 29 12.78 -12.21 0.31
CA GLU A 29 14.07 -11.72 -0.16
C GLU A 29 15.22 -12.64 0.29
N SER A 30 15.17 -13.13 1.53
CA SER A 30 16.18 -14.05 2.08
C SER A 30 16.20 -15.38 1.33
N VAL A 31 15.02 -15.97 1.09
CA VAL A 31 14.88 -17.23 0.35
C VAL A 31 15.41 -17.11 -1.08
N ILE A 32 15.02 -16.03 -1.77
CA ILE A 32 15.36 -15.82 -3.19
C ILE A 32 16.83 -15.49 -3.37
N LYS A 33 17.45 -14.74 -2.45
CA LYS A 33 18.91 -14.56 -2.45
C LYS A 33 19.65 -15.89 -2.48
N GLY A 34 19.18 -16.88 -1.72
CA GLY A 34 19.73 -18.22 -1.74
C GLY A 34 19.67 -18.87 -3.13
N ALA A 35 18.57 -18.69 -3.86
CA ALA A 35 18.43 -19.19 -5.23
C ALA A 35 19.32 -18.41 -6.23
N VAL A 36 19.39 -17.07 -6.12
CA VAL A 36 20.29 -16.24 -6.94
C VAL A 36 21.75 -16.70 -6.80
N SER A 37 22.21 -16.94 -5.57
CA SER A 37 23.59 -17.36 -5.30
C SER A 37 23.93 -18.72 -5.91
N ARG A 38 22.95 -19.61 -6.06
CA ARG A 38 23.13 -20.93 -6.69
C ARG A 38 23.00 -20.89 -8.22
N GLY A 39 22.43 -19.83 -8.77
CA GLY A 39 22.13 -19.73 -10.20
C GLY A 39 20.93 -20.59 -10.62
N ASP A 40 20.07 -20.96 -9.67
CA ASP A 40 18.90 -21.81 -9.90
C ASP A 40 17.72 -20.98 -10.39
N PHE A 41 16.92 -21.51 -11.32
CA PHE A 41 15.58 -20.97 -11.57
C PHE A 41 14.64 -21.31 -10.42
N ILE A 42 13.68 -20.42 -10.16
CA ILE A 42 12.61 -20.68 -9.19
C ILE A 42 11.43 -21.26 -9.94
N ASN A 43 11.06 -22.50 -9.61
CA ASN A 43 9.79 -23.08 -10.05
C ASN A 43 8.66 -22.44 -9.25
N ALA A 44 7.74 -21.78 -9.95
CA ALA A 44 6.54 -21.19 -9.40
C ALA A 44 5.31 -21.70 -10.17
N ILE A 45 4.14 -21.53 -9.58
CA ILE A 45 2.87 -21.79 -10.24
C ILE A 45 2.26 -20.43 -10.58
N ASP A 46 1.99 -20.19 -11.85
CA ASP A 46 1.15 -19.06 -12.25
C ASP A 46 -0.29 -19.37 -11.83
N VAL A 47 -0.83 -18.53 -10.96
CA VAL A 47 -2.15 -18.72 -10.36
C VAL A 47 -3.27 -18.47 -11.36
N GLU A 48 -3.06 -17.67 -12.41
CA GLU A 48 -4.12 -17.42 -13.39
C GLU A 48 -4.27 -18.62 -14.34
N SER A 49 -3.15 -19.14 -14.82
CA SER A 49 -3.12 -20.23 -15.80
C SER A 49 -2.99 -21.63 -15.18
N MET A 50 -2.72 -21.73 -13.87
CA MET A 50 -2.47 -22.98 -13.14
C MET A 50 -1.31 -23.83 -13.72
N VAL A 51 -0.30 -23.18 -14.32
CA VAL A 51 0.86 -23.87 -14.90
C VAL A 51 2.15 -23.58 -14.14
N ASN A 52 3.10 -24.52 -14.22
CA ASN A 52 4.44 -24.29 -13.70
C ASN A 52 5.21 -23.34 -14.63
N VAL A 53 5.84 -22.34 -14.03
CA VAL A 53 6.70 -21.37 -14.70
C VAL A 53 8.07 -21.35 -14.02
N ALA A 54 9.11 -21.15 -14.81
CA ALA A 54 10.46 -20.92 -14.30
C ALA A 54 10.70 -19.40 -14.27
N LEU A 55 10.97 -18.87 -13.07
CA LEU A 55 11.25 -17.45 -12.87
C LEU A 55 12.74 -17.23 -12.64
N ASP A 56 13.29 -16.18 -13.26
CA ASP A 56 14.64 -15.71 -12.94
C ASP A 56 14.63 -15.14 -11.50
N PRO A 57 15.44 -15.70 -10.59
CA PRO A 57 15.47 -15.25 -9.20
C PRO A 57 15.97 -13.80 -9.05
N ARG A 58 16.74 -13.26 -10.02
CA ARG A 58 17.20 -11.86 -10.00
C ARG A 58 16.07 -10.89 -10.28
N ASP A 59 15.24 -11.20 -11.26
CA ASP A 59 14.07 -10.39 -11.60
C ASP A 59 13.08 -10.39 -10.44
N LEU A 60 12.82 -11.57 -9.86
CA LEU A 60 11.94 -11.69 -8.70
C LEU A 60 12.50 -10.94 -7.47
N LEU A 61 13.82 -10.99 -7.25
CA LEU A 61 14.48 -10.25 -6.18
C LEU A 61 14.33 -8.74 -6.34
N ASN A 62 14.46 -8.22 -7.57
CA ASN A 62 14.27 -6.80 -7.85
C ASN A 62 12.82 -6.37 -7.57
N ILE A 63 11.85 -7.16 -8.04
CA ILE A 63 10.43 -6.93 -7.79
C ILE A 63 10.13 -6.84 -6.28
N ILE A 64 10.65 -7.78 -5.50
CA ILE A 64 10.42 -7.84 -4.05
C ILE A 64 11.04 -6.64 -3.33
N ARG A 65 12.27 -6.26 -3.71
CA ARG A 65 12.95 -5.09 -3.13
C ARG A 65 12.18 -3.80 -3.42
N GLU A 66 11.77 -3.61 -4.67
CA GLU A 66 11.00 -2.43 -5.07
C GLU A 66 9.65 -2.34 -4.33
N ALA A 67 8.95 -3.47 -4.18
CA ALA A 67 7.72 -3.53 -3.40
C ALA A 67 7.96 -3.18 -1.92
N LYS A 68 8.99 -3.78 -1.31
CA LYS A 68 9.36 -3.55 0.09
C LYS A 68 9.71 -2.09 0.35
N ASP A 69 10.54 -1.50 -0.50
CA ASP A 69 10.96 -0.10 -0.38
C ASP A 69 9.76 0.85 -0.55
N SER A 70 8.82 0.50 -1.41
CA SER A 70 7.59 1.29 -1.61
C SER A 70 6.68 1.25 -0.39
N TYR A 71 6.47 0.07 0.21
CA TYR A 71 5.76 -0.07 1.49
C TYR A 71 6.42 0.76 2.60
N GLN A 72 7.74 0.66 2.75
CA GLN A 72 8.49 1.42 3.76
C GLN A 72 8.41 2.93 3.54
N ARG A 73 8.50 3.39 2.28
CA ARG A 73 8.37 4.81 1.93
C ARG A 73 7.00 5.36 2.33
N ILE A 74 5.94 4.63 2.01
CA ILE A 74 4.57 5.03 2.35
C ILE A 74 4.40 5.08 3.86
N LEU A 75 4.85 4.05 4.59
CA LEU A 75 4.75 4.05 6.05
C LEU A 75 5.47 5.25 6.69
N ARG A 76 6.67 5.58 6.22
CA ARG A 76 7.44 6.75 6.72
C ARG A 76 6.80 8.10 6.36
N SER A 77 5.97 8.13 5.32
CA SER A 77 5.29 9.36 4.90
C SER A 77 4.10 9.73 5.79
N ILE A 78 3.64 8.81 6.65
CA ILE A 78 2.51 9.04 7.55
C ILE A 78 3.00 9.72 8.83
N PRO A 79 2.52 10.94 9.14
CA PRO A 79 2.81 11.60 10.41
C PRO A 79 2.35 10.75 11.60
N GLY A 80 3.22 10.60 12.60
CA GLY A 80 2.92 9.79 13.78
C GLY A 80 1.71 10.26 14.59
N GLU A 81 1.41 11.56 14.53
CA GLU A 81 0.25 12.22 15.15
C GLU A 81 -1.11 11.76 14.61
N LEU A 82 -1.14 11.15 13.42
CA LEU A 82 -2.39 10.68 12.80
C LEU A 82 -2.84 9.31 13.28
N LYS A 83 -2.07 8.64 14.16
CA LYS A 83 -2.38 7.28 14.64
C LYS A 83 -3.67 7.19 15.46
N ASP A 84 -4.03 8.27 16.16
CA ASP A 84 -5.14 8.30 17.13
C ASP A 84 -6.39 9.03 16.61
N ALA A 85 -6.38 9.51 15.36
CA ALA A 85 -7.51 10.21 14.78
C ALA A 85 -8.49 9.25 14.07
N GLU A 86 -9.79 9.60 14.03
CA GLU A 86 -10.82 8.88 13.28
C GLU A 86 -10.63 9.08 11.77
N LEU A 87 -9.70 8.32 11.18
CA LEU A 87 -9.28 8.42 9.80
C LEU A 87 -9.41 7.07 9.10
N VAL A 88 -9.84 7.10 7.84
CA VAL A 88 -9.73 5.98 6.91
C VAL A 88 -8.44 6.12 6.13
N VAL A 89 -7.73 5.02 5.92
CA VAL A 89 -6.57 5.00 5.01
C VAL A 89 -6.93 4.21 3.77
N VAL A 90 -6.68 4.79 2.59
CA VAL A 90 -6.85 4.11 1.30
C VAL A 90 -5.47 3.90 0.68
N LEU A 91 -5.08 2.66 0.47
CA LEU A 91 -3.84 2.29 -0.21
C LEU A 91 -4.12 2.03 -1.69
N GLU A 92 -3.47 2.79 -2.56
CA GLU A 92 -3.47 2.58 -4.01
C GLU A 92 -2.37 1.60 -4.41
N ILE A 93 -2.73 0.57 -5.18
CA ILE A 93 -1.84 -0.47 -5.68
C ILE A 93 -1.91 -0.48 -7.21
N MET A 94 -0.76 -0.40 -7.88
CA MET A 94 -0.66 -0.59 -9.33
C MET A 94 0.14 -1.84 -9.62
N GLY A 95 -0.51 -2.85 -10.20
CA GLY A 95 0.07 -4.19 -10.34
C GLY A 95 0.39 -4.79 -8.97
N ASN A 96 1.69 -5.00 -8.68
CA ASN A 96 2.15 -5.57 -7.42
C ASN A 96 2.81 -4.55 -6.47
N LYS A 97 2.67 -3.25 -6.76
CA LYS A 97 3.37 -2.18 -6.03
C LYS A 97 2.40 -1.22 -5.36
N PRO A 98 2.55 -0.95 -4.06
CA PRO A 98 1.85 0.15 -3.43
C PRO A 98 2.44 1.47 -3.93
N VAL A 99 1.58 2.39 -4.36
CA VAL A 99 2.02 3.65 -5.01
C VAL A 99 1.79 4.84 -4.10
N LYS A 100 0.60 4.93 -3.49
CA LYS A 100 0.19 6.05 -2.64
C LYS A 100 -0.73 5.57 -1.52
N ALA A 101 -0.73 6.30 -0.40
CA ALA A 101 -1.75 6.18 0.63
C ALA A 101 -2.47 7.53 0.81
N TYR A 102 -3.78 7.47 0.93
CA TYR A 102 -4.65 8.60 1.23
C TYR A 102 -5.16 8.47 2.65
N ILE A 103 -5.16 9.57 3.40
CA ILE A 103 -5.72 9.62 4.75
C ILE A 103 -6.95 10.53 4.70
N ILE A 104 -8.12 9.97 5.01
CA ILE A 104 -9.41 10.62 4.86
C ILE A 104 -10.06 10.78 6.24
N PRO A 105 -10.27 12.01 6.73
CA PRO A 105 -11.03 12.23 7.96
C PRO A 105 -12.48 11.79 7.83
N LEU A 106 -13.00 11.03 8.81
CA LEU A 106 -14.40 10.60 8.83
C LEU A 106 -15.37 11.74 9.20
N SER A 107 -14.87 12.82 9.79
CA SER A 107 -15.62 14.01 10.20
C SER A 107 -16.08 14.90 9.04
N LEU A 108 -16.21 14.39 7.82
CA LEU A 108 -16.79 15.09 6.66
C LEU A 108 -18.30 15.45 6.83
N ARG A 109 -18.86 15.39 8.05
CA ARG A 109 -20.17 15.94 8.35
C ARG A 109 -20.03 17.44 8.65
N GLN A 110 -20.69 18.25 7.81
CA GLN A 110 -20.94 19.70 7.92
C GLN A 110 -19.94 20.64 7.23
N ALA A 111 -19.94 20.63 5.91
CA ALA A 111 -19.71 21.84 5.12
C ALA A 111 -20.78 22.03 4.01
N ALA A 112 -22.00 21.52 4.23
CA ALA A 112 -23.11 21.64 3.29
C ALA A 112 -24.29 22.50 3.79
N GLU A 113 -24.20 23.10 4.98
CA GLU A 113 -25.25 23.98 5.50
C GLU A 113 -24.64 25.24 6.15
N THR A 114 -24.33 26.24 5.33
CA THR A 114 -24.49 27.70 5.60
C THR A 114 -23.79 28.52 4.51
N GLY A 115 -24.17 28.26 3.27
CA GLY A 115 -23.83 29.09 2.11
C GLY A 115 -25.10 29.56 1.41
N SER A 116 -25.99 30.27 2.12
CA SER A 116 -27.05 31.05 1.47
C SER A 116 -27.17 32.42 2.14
N SER A 117 -26.32 33.32 1.64
CA SER A 117 -26.70 34.65 1.21
C SER A 117 -27.49 35.52 2.19
N ARG A 118 -26.75 36.30 2.98
CA ARG A 118 -27.25 37.59 3.47
C ARG A 118 -26.72 38.67 2.52
N PRO A 119 -27.58 39.39 1.78
CA PRO A 119 -27.28 40.76 1.43
C PRO A 119 -27.90 41.67 2.49
N ALA A 120 -27.12 42.66 2.91
CA ALA A 120 -27.61 43.81 3.64
C ALA A 120 -28.66 44.55 2.80
N SER A 121 -29.75 44.98 3.43
CA SER A 121 -30.54 46.10 2.94
C SER A 121 -30.80 47.06 4.09
N VAL A 122 -30.18 48.23 3.91
CA VAL A 122 -30.37 49.49 4.62
C VAL A 122 -31.83 49.94 4.53
N SER A 123 -32.41 50.36 5.64
CA SER A 123 -33.31 51.53 5.81
C SER A 123 -33.64 51.71 7.29
#